data_AF-A0A0D2J4J8-F1
#
_entry.id   AF-A0A0D2J4J8-F1
#
_cell.length_a   1.000
_cell.length_b   1.000
_cell.length_c   1.000
_cell.angle_alpha   90.00
_cell.angle_beta   90.00
_cell.angle_gamma   90.00
#
_symmetry.space_group_name_H-M   'P 1'
#
loop_
_entity.id
_entity.type
_entity.pdbx_description
1 polymer ?
#
loop_
_entity_poly.entity_id
_entity_poly.type
_entity_poly.pdbx_seq_one_letter_code
_entity_poly.pdbx_strand_id
1 'polypeptide(L)'
;MHALCQLGKRTGEVAAVDALLEERPMLLQLQVHNWLDFLTAYGVRECDIMKLLLTTPDVIERSNVHSAGMVILAFKQLGWTDHHIASRLVPLYPRLLANSVDKDMQPVVEELARAGCSGQHLRLIAWEVPKIFSRHTFRRYLRQFQALGVYGLSRERCASSRMVHATMMLHPFG
;
A
#
# COMPACT_ATOMS: atom_id res chain seq x y z
N MET A 1 -16.19 -11.31 -17.05
CA MET A 1 -17.49 -11.74 -16.49
C MET A 1 -17.38 -13.01 -15.63
N HIS A 2 -17.00 -14.17 -16.19
CA HIS A 2 -17.02 -15.45 -15.44
C HIS A 2 -16.19 -15.44 -14.15
N ALA A 3 -14.95 -14.92 -14.18
CA ALA A 3 -14.07 -14.95 -13.00
C ALA A 3 -14.62 -14.16 -11.79
N LEU A 4 -15.14 -12.95 -12.00
CA LEU A 4 -15.66 -12.11 -10.91
C LEU A 4 -16.96 -12.69 -10.33
N CYS A 5 -17.88 -13.14 -11.17
CA CYS A 5 -19.12 -13.78 -10.73
C CYS A 5 -18.85 -15.12 -10.02
N GLN A 6 -17.88 -15.91 -10.48
CA GLN A 6 -17.47 -17.14 -9.80
C GLN A 6 -16.81 -16.84 -8.45
N LEU A 7 -15.98 -15.80 -8.37
CA LEU A 7 -15.40 -15.36 -7.11
C LEU A 7 -16.50 -14.95 -6.13
N GLY A 8 -17.49 -14.17 -6.57
CA GLY A 8 -18.65 -13.78 -5.76
C GLY A 8 -19.44 -14.97 -5.25
N LYS A 9 -19.65 -16.00 -6.08
CA LYS A 9 -20.29 -17.25 -5.65
C LYS A 9 -19.48 -18.01 -4.60
N ARG A 10 -18.15 -18.08 -4.78
CA ARG A 10 -17.24 -18.78 -3.87
C ARG A 10 -17.08 -18.07 -2.53
N THR A 11 -17.14 -16.75 -2.52
CA THR A 11 -17.03 -15.94 -1.29
C THR A 11 -18.39 -15.63 -0.65
N GLY A 12 -19.51 -15.94 -1.32
CA GLY A 12 -20.87 -15.63 -0.86
C GLY A 12 -21.31 -14.17 -1.09
N GLU A 13 -20.56 -13.40 -1.89
CA GLU A 13 -20.73 -11.95 -2.10
C GLU A 13 -21.43 -11.62 -3.44
N VAL A 14 -22.31 -12.51 -3.92
CA VAL A 14 -22.92 -12.38 -5.26
C VAL A 14 -23.67 -11.04 -5.42
N ALA A 15 -24.51 -10.67 -4.44
CA ALA A 15 -25.28 -9.42 -4.49
C ALA A 15 -24.38 -8.18 -4.47
N ALA A 16 -23.26 -8.21 -3.74
CA ALA A 16 -22.31 -7.12 -3.68
C ALA A 16 -21.54 -6.96 -5.00
N VAL A 17 -21.23 -8.07 -5.67
CA VAL A 17 -20.63 -8.06 -7.01
C VAL A 17 -21.61 -7.49 -8.03
N ASP A 18 -22.89 -7.87 -7.98
CA ASP A 18 -23.89 -7.36 -8.91
C ASP A 18 -24.07 -5.84 -8.76
N ALA A 19 -24.20 -5.35 -7.52
CA ALA A 19 -24.24 -3.90 -7.24
C ALA A 19 -22.97 -3.17 -7.72
N LEU A 20 -21.79 -3.76 -7.48
CA LEU A 20 -20.52 -3.18 -7.94
C LEU A 20 -20.47 -3.07 -9.47
N LEU A 21 -21.00 -4.06 -10.19
CA LEU A 21 -21.03 -4.06 -11.66
C LEU A 21 -22.03 -3.04 -12.24
N GLU A 22 -23.15 -2.81 -11.55
CA GLU A 22 -24.10 -1.75 -11.89
C GLU A 22 -23.46 -0.36 -11.72
N GLU A 23 -22.74 -0.13 -10.62
CA GLU A 23 -22.05 1.14 -10.37
C GLU A 23 -20.82 1.34 -11.27
N ARG A 24 -20.11 0.26 -11.59
CA ARG A 24 -18.80 0.30 -12.26
C ARG A 24 -18.69 -0.75 -13.37
N PRO A 25 -19.39 -0.57 -14.50
CA PRO A 25 -19.37 -1.52 -15.61
C PRO A 25 -17.98 -1.71 -16.22
N MET A 26 -17.07 -0.73 -16.05
CA MET A 26 -15.68 -0.80 -16.52
C MET A 26 -14.90 -1.97 -15.89
N LEU A 27 -15.28 -2.45 -14.70
CA LEU A 27 -14.66 -3.62 -14.08
C LEU A 27 -14.82 -4.90 -14.91
N LEU A 28 -15.83 -4.97 -15.78
CA LEU A 28 -16.03 -6.09 -16.70
C LEU A 28 -14.93 -6.19 -17.77
N GLN A 29 -14.31 -5.06 -18.10
CA GLN A 29 -13.24 -4.97 -19.08
C GLN A 29 -11.87 -5.28 -18.47
N LEU A 30 -11.77 -5.26 -17.13
CA LEU A 30 -10.53 -5.56 -16.43
C LEU A 30 -10.28 -7.07 -16.41
N GLN A 31 -9.01 -7.45 -16.54
CA GLN A 31 -8.57 -8.83 -16.43
C GLN A 31 -8.48 -9.24 -14.95
N VAL A 32 -9.63 -9.30 -14.27
CA VAL A 32 -9.74 -9.63 -12.83
C VAL A 32 -9.13 -11.01 -12.52
N HIS A 33 -9.19 -11.95 -13.47
CA HIS A 33 -8.55 -13.27 -13.33
C HIS A 33 -7.03 -13.16 -13.14
N ASN A 34 -6.36 -12.25 -13.86
CA ASN A 34 -4.92 -12.03 -13.67
C ASN A 34 -4.60 -11.53 -12.27
N TRP A 35 -5.44 -10.66 -11.70
CA TRP A 35 -5.27 -10.19 -10.33
C TRP A 35 -5.53 -11.29 -9.31
N LEU A 36 -6.51 -12.16 -9.57
CA LEU A 36 -6.78 -13.34 -8.74
C LEU A 36 -5.58 -14.28 -8.71
N ASP A 37 -5.08 -14.70 -9.87
CA ASP A 37 -3.95 -15.62 -10.00
C ASP A 37 -2.67 -15.00 -9.40
N PHE A 38 -2.44 -13.71 -9.68
CA PHE A 38 -1.31 -12.96 -9.15
C PHE A 38 -1.32 -12.88 -7.62
N LEU A 39 -2.44 -12.47 -7.00
CA LEU A 39 -2.51 -12.30 -5.55
C LEU A 39 -2.56 -13.64 -4.81
N THR A 40 -3.21 -14.65 -5.39
CA THR A 40 -3.21 -16.01 -4.80
C THR A 40 -1.81 -16.65 -4.82
N ALA A 41 -0.96 -16.32 -5.80
CA ALA A 41 0.44 -16.74 -5.80
C ALA A 41 1.25 -16.19 -4.61
N TYR A 42 0.82 -15.08 -3.99
CA TYR A 42 1.38 -14.56 -2.75
C TYR A 42 0.67 -15.08 -1.48
N GLY A 43 -0.26 -16.03 -1.62
CA GLY A 43 -1.01 -16.60 -0.50
C GLY A 43 -2.18 -15.74 -0.02
N VAL A 44 -2.60 -14.73 -0.78
CA VAL A 44 -3.78 -13.91 -0.46
C VAL A 44 -5.04 -14.78 -0.63
N ARG A 45 -5.93 -14.75 0.36
CA ARG A 45 -7.20 -15.51 0.28
C ARG A 45 -8.17 -14.82 -0.66
N GLU A 46 -9.00 -15.61 -1.33
CA GLU A 46 -10.03 -15.12 -2.24
C GLU A 46 -11.01 -14.13 -1.59
N CYS A 47 -11.35 -14.33 -0.30
CA CYS A 47 -12.19 -13.38 0.45
C CYS A 47 -11.52 -12.01 0.59
N ASP A 48 -10.20 -11.95 0.79
CA ASP A 48 -9.47 -10.68 0.91
C ASP A 48 -9.34 -9.99 -0.45
N ILE A 49 -9.20 -10.76 -1.54
CA ILE A 49 -9.22 -10.25 -2.93
C ILE A 49 -10.60 -9.69 -3.27
N MET A 50 -11.67 -10.40 -2.90
CA MET A 50 -13.04 -9.92 -3.07
C MET A 50 -13.26 -8.63 -2.29
N LYS A 51 -12.79 -8.56 -1.03
CA LYS A 51 -12.86 -7.32 -0.25
C LYS A 51 -12.10 -6.17 -0.91
N LEU A 52 -10.94 -6.42 -1.49
CA LEU A 52 -10.18 -5.42 -2.25
C LEU A 52 -10.99 -4.90 -3.45
N LEU A 53 -11.64 -5.80 -4.20
CA LEU A 53 -12.50 -5.46 -5.34
C LEU A 53 -13.70 -4.60 -4.94
N LEU A 54 -14.35 -4.94 -3.82
CA LEU A 54 -15.53 -4.24 -3.33
C LEU A 54 -15.19 -2.88 -2.68
N THR A 55 -14.09 -2.80 -1.94
CA THR A 55 -13.76 -1.59 -1.13
C THR A 55 -12.84 -0.61 -1.83
N THR A 56 -11.95 -1.10 -2.70
CA THR A 56 -10.97 -0.28 -3.42
C THR A 56 -10.83 -0.73 -4.88
N PRO A 57 -11.93 -0.73 -5.66
CA PRO A 57 -11.90 -1.10 -7.08
C PRO A 57 -10.96 -0.20 -7.89
N ASP A 58 -10.73 1.04 -7.44
CA ASP A 58 -9.85 2.01 -8.07
C ASP A 58 -8.38 1.54 -8.16
N VAL A 59 -7.96 0.63 -7.28
CA VAL A 59 -6.61 0.03 -7.33
C VAL A 59 -6.42 -0.80 -8.60
N ILE A 60 -7.44 -1.59 -8.95
CA ILE A 60 -7.40 -2.47 -10.12
C ILE A 60 -7.66 -1.67 -11.40
N GLU A 61 -8.48 -0.61 -11.33
CA GLU A 61 -8.73 0.29 -12.45
C GLU A 61 -7.50 1.10 -12.85
N ARG A 62 -6.71 1.56 -11.88
CA ARG A 62 -5.58 2.49 -12.10
C ARG A 62 -4.22 1.80 -12.20
N SER A 63 -4.15 0.52 -11.87
CA SER A 63 -2.91 -0.27 -11.84
C SER A 63 -3.04 -1.54 -12.66
N ASN A 64 -1.96 -2.29 -12.76
CA ASN A 64 -1.95 -3.62 -13.34
C ASN A 64 -1.05 -4.54 -12.48
N VAL A 65 -1.14 -5.84 -12.70
CA VAL A 65 -0.39 -6.84 -11.93
C VAL A 65 1.12 -6.65 -11.98
N HIS A 66 1.65 -6.09 -13.08
CA HIS A 66 3.08 -5.78 -13.19
C HIS A 66 3.48 -4.64 -12.25
N SER A 67 2.77 -3.50 -12.29
CA SER A 67 3.00 -2.37 -11.40
C SER A 67 2.81 -2.75 -9.93
N ALA A 68 1.75 -3.50 -9.61
CA ALA A 68 1.53 -4.02 -8.26
C ALA A 68 2.64 -4.98 -7.81
N GLY A 69 3.15 -5.80 -8.73
CA GLY A 69 4.32 -6.65 -8.50
C GLY A 69 5.57 -5.85 -8.14
N MET A 70 5.83 -4.75 -8.85
CA MET A 70 6.96 -3.88 -8.53
C MET A 70 6.84 -3.26 -7.13
N VAL A 71 5.64 -2.85 -6.72
CA VAL A 71 5.38 -2.38 -5.35
C VAL A 71 5.63 -3.49 -4.33
N ILE A 72 5.10 -4.69 -4.56
CA ILE A 72 5.32 -5.84 -3.67
C ILE A 72 6.82 -6.15 -3.54
N LEU A 73 7.56 -6.15 -4.65
CA LEU A 73 9.00 -6.36 -4.65
C LEU A 73 9.73 -5.27 -3.85
N ALA A 74 9.32 -4.00 -3.97
CA ALA A 74 9.88 -2.92 -3.17
C ALA A 74 9.65 -3.14 -1.66
N PHE A 75 8.45 -3.58 -1.25
CA PHE A 75 8.20 -3.96 0.14
C PHE A 75 9.01 -5.18 0.59
N LYS A 76 9.22 -6.18 -0.29
CA LYS A 76 10.08 -7.33 0.02
C LYS A 76 11.53 -6.91 0.22
N GLN A 77 12.04 -5.95 -0.54
CA GLN A 77 13.37 -5.35 -0.32
C GLN A 77 13.47 -4.63 1.05
N LEU A 78 12.34 -4.11 1.55
CA LEU A 78 12.19 -3.55 2.90
C LEU A 78 11.95 -4.62 3.99
N GLY A 79 12.08 -5.91 3.65
CA GLY A 79 12.00 -7.03 4.60
C GLY A 79 10.62 -7.66 4.75
N TRP A 80 9.65 -7.30 3.91
CA TRP A 80 8.35 -7.98 3.92
C TRP A 80 8.45 -9.37 3.29
N THR A 81 7.62 -10.29 3.78
CA THR A 81 7.48 -11.66 3.26
C THR A 81 6.14 -11.82 2.58
N ASP A 82 5.94 -12.89 1.82
CA ASP A 82 4.65 -13.17 1.17
C ASP A 82 3.51 -13.28 2.21
N HIS A 83 3.82 -13.79 3.40
CA HIS A 83 2.88 -13.75 4.53
C HIS A 83 2.46 -12.32 4.88
N HIS A 84 3.38 -11.35 4.94
CA HIS A 84 3.04 -9.94 5.18
C HIS A 84 2.25 -9.32 4.02
N ILE A 85 2.51 -9.75 2.77
CA ILE A 85 1.71 -9.32 1.62
C ILE A 85 0.25 -9.77 1.80
N ALA A 86 0.05 -11.05 2.11
CA ALA A 86 -1.26 -11.67 2.29
C ALA A 86 -2.02 -11.18 3.52
N SER A 87 -1.36 -11.08 4.67
CA SER A 87 -2.03 -10.76 5.95
C SER A 87 -2.12 -9.27 6.24
N ARG A 88 -1.34 -8.43 5.53
CA ARG A 88 -1.24 -6.99 5.85
C ARG A 88 -1.34 -6.07 4.65
N LEU A 89 -0.51 -6.22 3.62
CA LEU A 89 -0.46 -5.26 2.51
C LEU A 89 -1.80 -5.19 1.79
N VAL A 90 -2.28 -6.34 1.32
CA VAL A 90 -3.52 -6.44 0.54
C VAL A 90 -4.76 -6.10 1.36
N PRO A 91 -4.98 -6.68 2.56
CA PRO A 91 -6.21 -6.44 3.31
C PRO A 91 -6.28 -5.06 3.99
N LEU A 92 -5.14 -4.47 4.39
CA LEU A 92 -5.13 -3.22 5.17
C LEU A 92 -4.67 -1.99 4.38
N TYR A 93 -3.80 -2.19 3.38
CA TYR A 93 -3.23 -1.10 2.60
C TYR A 93 -3.33 -1.33 1.08
N PRO A 94 -4.51 -1.75 0.54
CA PRO A 94 -4.66 -2.12 -0.87
C PRO A 94 -4.27 -0.98 -1.82
N ARG A 95 -4.51 0.27 -1.41
CA ARG A 95 -4.16 1.47 -2.18
C ARG A 95 -2.68 1.60 -2.52
N LEU A 96 -1.79 0.98 -1.73
CA LEU A 96 -0.36 1.00 -2.02
C LEU A 96 -0.01 0.24 -3.31
N LEU A 97 -0.80 -0.77 -3.70
CA LEU A 97 -0.59 -1.53 -4.95
C LEU A 97 -0.80 -0.69 -6.21
N ALA A 98 -1.42 0.48 -6.09
CA ALA A 98 -1.58 1.44 -7.18
C ALA A 98 -0.46 2.48 -7.24
N ASN A 99 0.48 2.49 -6.29
CA ASN A 99 1.63 3.38 -6.34
C ASN A 99 2.58 3.00 -7.48
N SER A 100 3.29 4.00 -8.00
CA SER A 100 4.46 3.79 -8.84
C SER A 100 5.72 3.77 -7.98
N VAL A 101 6.56 2.75 -8.15
CA VAL A 101 7.84 2.67 -7.43
C VAL A 101 8.69 3.92 -7.72
N ASP A 102 8.84 4.29 -8.99
CA ASP A 102 9.70 5.42 -9.38
C ASP A 102 9.11 6.79 -9.01
N LYS A 103 7.79 6.97 -9.14
CA LYS A 103 7.16 8.28 -8.94
C LYS A 103 6.70 8.53 -7.50
N ASP A 104 6.38 7.48 -6.77
CA ASP A 104 5.80 7.57 -5.42
C ASP A 104 6.74 7.03 -4.34
N MET A 105 7.25 5.81 -4.47
CA MET A 105 8.01 5.17 -3.39
C MET A 105 9.46 5.64 -3.31
N GLN A 106 10.16 5.68 -4.44
CA GLN A 106 11.58 6.05 -4.51
C GLN A 106 11.84 7.47 -3.99
N PRO A 107 11.04 8.51 -4.36
CA PRO A 107 11.24 9.83 -3.80
C PRO A 107 11.08 9.86 -2.27
N VAL A 108 10.17 9.06 -1.71
CA VAL A 108 10.01 8.95 -0.25
C VAL A 108 11.24 8.30 0.37
N VAL A 109 11.75 7.22 -0.22
CA VAL A 109 12.97 6.54 0.26
C VAL A 109 14.17 7.49 0.23
N GLU A 110 14.35 8.25 -0.85
CA GLU A 110 15.43 9.22 -0.98
C GLU A 110 15.34 10.34 0.07
N GLU A 111 14.14 10.89 0.31
CA GLU A 111 13.95 11.93 1.31
C GLU A 111 14.17 11.40 2.74
N LEU A 112 13.70 10.18 3.03
CA LEU A 112 13.98 9.50 4.30
C LEU A 112 15.48 9.25 4.47
N ALA A 113 16.18 8.82 3.41
CA ALA A 113 17.62 8.62 3.43
C ALA A 113 18.38 9.93 3.68
N ARG A 114 17.96 11.05 3.05
CA ARG A 114 18.51 12.40 3.32
C ARG A 114 18.27 12.84 4.77
N ALA A 115 17.17 12.40 5.37
CA ALA A 115 16.89 12.59 6.80
C ALA A 115 17.62 11.61 7.74
N GLY A 116 18.53 10.78 7.21
CA GLY A 116 19.31 9.81 7.97
C GLY A 116 18.60 8.48 8.25
N CYS A 117 17.41 8.26 7.68
CA CYS A 117 16.68 6.99 7.78
C CYS A 117 17.08 6.06 6.63
N SER A 118 17.98 5.12 6.90
CA SER A 118 18.40 4.09 5.93
C SER A 118 18.42 2.69 6.55
N GLY A 119 18.51 1.66 5.70
CA GLY A 119 18.64 0.26 6.12
C GLY A 119 17.53 -0.18 7.07
N GLN A 120 17.89 -0.57 8.29
CA GLN A 120 16.95 -1.05 9.31
C GLN A 120 15.86 -0.03 9.66
N HIS A 121 16.14 1.27 9.61
CA HIS A 121 15.12 2.29 9.87
C HIS A 121 14.01 2.26 8.82
N LEU A 122 14.35 2.09 7.53
CA LEU A 122 13.36 1.97 6.47
C LEU A 122 12.52 0.70 6.62
N ARG A 123 13.12 -0.40 7.09
CA ARG A 123 12.39 -1.64 7.39
C ARG A 123 11.39 -1.45 8.53
N LEU A 124 11.80 -0.78 9.61
CA LEU A 124 10.92 -0.43 10.73
C LEU A 124 9.79 0.51 10.29
N ILE A 125 10.10 1.55 9.49
CA ILE A 125 9.08 2.45 8.96
C ILE A 125 8.10 1.71 8.04
N ALA A 126 8.61 0.81 7.19
CA ALA A 126 7.78 -0.05 6.36
C ALA A 126 6.90 -0.96 7.21
N TRP A 127 7.37 -1.42 8.37
CA TRP A 127 6.59 -2.23 9.29
C TRP A 127 5.53 -1.41 10.04
N GLU A 128 5.87 -0.24 10.56
CA GLU A 128 4.96 0.53 11.44
C GLU A 128 3.97 1.37 10.63
N VAL A 129 4.44 2.04 9.58
CA VAL A 129 3.64 3.01 8.81
C VAL A 129 3.80 2.78 7.30
N PRO A 130 3.31 1.64 6.75
CA PRO A 130 3.51 1.30 5.32
C PRO A 130 2.92 2.36 4.37
N LYS A 131 1.84 3.02 4.78
CA LYS A 131 1.17 4.10 4.03
C LYS A 131 2.08 5.27 3.69
N ILE A 132 3.19 5.46 4.42
CA ILE A 132 4.11 6.55 4.18
C ILE A 132 4.83 6.44 2.84
N PHE A 133 4.97 5.22 2.29
CA PHE A 133 5.59 5.00 0.98
C PHE A 133 4.72 5.46 -0.20
N SER A 134 3.55 6.06 0.05
CA SER A 134 2.86 6.89 -0.93
C SER A 134 3.35 8.35 -0.81
N ARG A 135 3.84 8.92 -1.91
CA ARG A 135 4.34 10.31 -1.94
C ARG A 135 3.31 11.33 -1.47
N HIS A 136 2.04 11.13 -1.77
CA HIS A 136 0.96 12.01 -1.31
C HIS A 136 0.86 11.98 0.23
N THR A 137 0.84 10.77 0.80
CA THR A 137 0.77 10.54 2.24
C THR A 137 2.00 11.10 2.94
N PHE A 138 3.21 10.82 2.44
CA PHE A 138 4.45 11.38 2.97
C PHE A 138 4.44 12.91 3.01
N ARG A 139 4.04 13.56 1.91
CA ARG A 139 3.94 15.03 1.84
C ARG A 139 2.92 15.59 2.83
N ARG A 140 1.80 14.89 3.03
CA ARG A 140 0.82 15.27 4.05
C ARG A 140 1.43 15.22 5.45
N TYR A 141 2.16 14.16 5.77
CA TYR A 141 2.85 14.02 7.06
C TYR A 141 3.91 15.11 7.25
N LEU A 142 4.76 15.38 6.26
CA LEU A 142 5.76 16.44 6.34
C LEU A 142 5.14 17.80 6.66
N ARG A 143 4.03 18.16 5.99
CA ARG A 143 3.33 19.43 6.26
C ARG A 143 2.77 19.49 7.68
N GLN A 144 2.23 18.38 8.20
CA GLN A 144 1.73 18.32 9.57
C GLN A 144 2.86 18.51 10.59
N PHE A 145 4.01 17.85 10.40
CA PHE A 145 5.16 18.04 11.30
C PHE A 145 5.73 19.46 11.25
N GLN A 146 5.78 20.07 10.07
CA GLN A 146 6.17 21.48 9.91
C GLN A 146 5.20 22.43 10.64
N ALA A 147 3.89 22.19 10.51
CA ALA A 147 2.86 23.00 11.17
C ALA A 147 2.90 22.86 12.71
N LEU A 148 3.30 21.69 13.22
CA LEU A 148 3.42 21.44 14.66
C LEU A 148 4.76 21.94 15.25
N GLY A 149 5.64 22.53 14.45
CA GLY A 149 6.96 23.00 14.91
C GLY A 149 7.90 21.89 15.37
N VAL A 150 7.57 20.62 15.11
CA VAL A 150 8.36 19.46 15.52
C VAL A 150 9.52 19.28 14.53
N TYR A 151 10.49 20.18 14.60
CA TYR A 151 11.70 20.10 13.79
C TYR A 151 12.73 19.18 14.43
N GLY A 152 12.59 17.88 14.14
CA GLY A 152 13.72 16.94 14.05
C GLY A 152 14.20 16.71 12.60
N LEU A 153 13.52 17.34 11.61
CA LEU A 153 13.77 17.19 10.18
C LEU A 153 14.24 18.49 9.50
N SER A 154 14.65 19.51 10.28
CA SER A 154 15.27 20.71 9.70
C SER A 154 16.67 20.36 9.19
N ARG A 155 17.01 20.85 8.00
CA ARG A 155 18.21 20.54 7.19
C ARG A 155 19.55 20.63 7.93
N GLU A 156 19.59 21.24 9.11
CA GLU A 156 20.84 21.53 9.84
C GLU A 156 20.99 20.75 11.15
N ARG A 157 19.97 20.01 11.60
CA ARG A 157 20.02 19.29 12.89
C ARG A 157 19.28 17.95 12.84
N CYS A 158 19.72 17.03 11.99
CA CYS A 158 19.41 15.60 12.20
C CYS A 158 20.29 15.06 13.35
N ALA A 159 20.01 15.50 14.57
CA ALA A 159 20.60 14.91 15.76
C ALA A 159 19.89 13.57 16.03
N SER A 160 20.52 12.50 15.58
CA SER A 160 20.24 11.08 15.88
C SER A 160 18.91 10.49 15.37
N SER A 161 19.06 9.42 14.57
CA SER A 161 18.02 8.53 14.02
C SER A 161 16.88 8.13 14.97
N ARG A 162 17.12 8.14 16.29
CA ARG A 162 16.10 7.88 17.32
C ARG A 162 15.02 8.95 17.37
N MET A 163 15.31 10.21 17.02
CA MET A 163 14.31 11.29 17.06
C MET A 163 13.32 11.19 15.90
N VAL A 164 13.74 10.85 14.68
CA VAL A 164 12.79 10.68 13.56
C VAL A 164 11.89 9.49 13.83
N HIS A 165 12.46 8.37 14.28
CA HIS A 165 11.70 7.20 14.72
C HIS A 165 10.77 7.53 15.89
N ALA A 166 11.25 8.21 16.95
CA ALA A 166 10.43 8.60 18.09
C ALA A 166 9.33 9.59 17.71
N THR A 167 9.59 10.58 16.86
CA THR A 167 8.57 11.53 16.40
C THR A 167 7.50 10.83 15.54
N MET A 168 7.88 9.84 14.74
CA MET A 168 6.94 9.01 14.00
C MET A 168 6.14 8.02 14.89
N MET A 169 6.69 7.63 16.04
CA MET A 169 6.11 6.61 16.95
C MET A 169 5.37 7.20 18.17
N LEU A 170 5.74 8.40 18.65
CA LEU A 170 5.16 9.07 19.81
C LEU A 170 3.76 9.65 19.55
N HIS A 171 3.37 9.75 18.28
CA HIS A 171 2.00 10.03 17.88
C HIS A 171 1.49 8.82 17.09
N PRO A 172 0.90 7.80 17.74
CA PRO A 172 0.24 6.72 17.03
C PRO A 172 -1.01 7.33 16.39
N PHE A 173 -0.89 7.68 15.11
CA PHE A 173 -1.90 8.43 14.36
C PHE A 173 -3.09 7.51 14.03
N GLY A 174 -4.20 7.73 14.75
CA GLY A 174 -5.54 7.26 14.36
C GLY A 174 -6.00 7.83 13.02
#